data_AF-A0A7S3H859-F1
#
_entry.id   AF-A0A7S3H859-F1
#
_cell.length_a   1.000
_cell.length_b   1.000
_cell.length_c   1.000
_cell.angle_alpha   90.00
_cell.angle_beta   90.00
_cell.angle_gamma   90.00
#
_symmetry.space_group_name_H-M   'P 1'
#
loop_
_entity.id
_entity.type
_entity.pdbx_description
1 polymer ?
#
loop_
_entity_poly.entity_id
_entity_poly.type
_entity_poly.pdbx_seq_one_letter_code
_entity_poly.pdbx_strand_id
1 'polypeptide(L)'
;TVRTQLLNTMISNLRTAFIKKPLSFRGLPALRQLSSESSRPEPQVASNLLQIGTRRIFEHEHDQYRELCRRFYEKKVVPFHKQWEEDGQVPRELWQEAGAEGLLCVTVPPEFGGMGLDVRYAAVHWEEQSYSNATGPGFAMHSDIVAPYIVHNGTQEQKERYLPDLCTGVKIGALAMTEPGAGSDVAGMRTTAVRDGDDFILNGSKTFITNGWLSDVVIVCAKTDPTKGAKGITLFLVD
;
A
#
# COMPACT_ATOMS: atom_id res chain seq x y z
N THR A 1 13.05 -35.66 7.31
CA THR A 1 11.91 -35.97 8.20
C THR A 1 11.89 -35.11 9.47
N VAL A 2 13.04 -34.81 10.12
CA VAL A 2 13.10 -33.88 11.27
C VAL A 2 13.00 -32.38 10.87
N ARG A 3 13.44 -32.02 9.65
CA ARG A 3 13.40 -30.63 9.15
C ARG A 3 11.99 -30.13 8.80
N THR A 4 11.07 -31.05 8.47
CA THR A 4 9.66 -30.74 8.14
C THR A 4 8.79 -30.58 9.38
N GLN A 5 9.16 -31.22 10.51
CA GLN A 5 8.49 -31.03 11.79
C GLN A 5 8.81 -29.67 12.41
N LEU A 6 10.07 -29.21 12.37
CA LEU A 6 10.45 -27.88 12.88
C LEU A 6 9.79 -26.72 12.11
N LEU A 7 9.62 -26.85 10.79
CA LEU A 7 8.96 -25.84 9.95
C LEU A 7 7.45 -25.78 10.24
N ASN A 8 6.80 -26.94 10.42
CA ASN A 8 5.38 -27.00 10.77
C ASN A 8 5.10 -26.53 12.21
N THR A 9 6.04 -26.72 13.14
CA THR A 9 5.93 -26.16 14.51
C THR A 9 6.13 -24.64 14.51
N MET A 10 7.01 -24.07 13.68
CA MET A 10 7.13 -22.61 13.53
C MET A 10 5.90 -21.99 12.86
N ILE A 11 5.36 -22.60 11.80
CA ILE A 11 4.17 -22.11 11.10
C ILE A 11 2.90 -22.26 11.98
N SER A 12 2.82 -23.32 12.79
CA SER A 12 1.73 -23.49 13.77
C SER A 12 1.81 -22.44 14.88
N ASN A 13 3.01 -22.11 15.37
CA ASN A 13 3.17 -21.08 16.41
C ASN A 13 2.87 -19.67 15.88
N LEU A 14 3.17 -19.39 14.61
CA LEU A 14 2.76 -18.14 13.93
C LEU A 14 1.25 -18.06 13.71
N ARG A 15 0.58 -19.16 13.33
CA ARG A 15 -0.90 -19.20 13.18
C ARG A 15 -1.64 -19.08 14.51
N THR A 16 -1.07 -19.57 15.61
CA THR A 16 -1.73 -19.51 16.93
C THR A 16 -1.54 -18.15 17.61
N ALA A 17 -0.47 -17.42 17.29
CA ALA A 17 -0.23 -16.07 17.81
C ALA A 17 -1.16 -15.00 17.19
N PHE A 18 -1.71 -15.23 16.00
CA PHE A 18 -2.50 -14.24 15.26
C PHE A 18 -4.02 -14.50 15.22
N ILE A 19 -4.54 -15.62 15.75
CA ILE A 19 -5.96 -16.02 15.58
C ILE A 19 -6.83 -15.84 16.84
N LYS A 20 -6.30 -15.35 17.97
CA LYS A 20 -7.13 -15.12 19.18
C LYS A 20 -6.97 -13.73 19.78
N LYS A 21 -7.47 -12.74 19.02
CA LYS A 21 -8.15 -11.49 19.44
C LYS A 21 -7.89 -10.43 18.36
N PRO A 22 -8.86 -9.56 18.04
CA PRO A 22 -8.54 -8.38 17.24
C PRO A 22 -7.42 -7.65 18.00
N LEU A 23 -6.35 -7.27 17.29
CA LEU A 23 -5.38 -6.31 17.82
C LEU A 23 -6.12 -4.98 18.02
N SER A 24 -6.83 -4.86 19.14
CA SER A 24 -7.17 -3.56 19.67
C SER A 24 -5.88 -2.97 20.22
N PHE A 25 -5.58 -1.72 19.87
CA PHE A 25 -4.48 -0.92 20.40
C PHE A 25 -4.46 -0.77 21.95
N ARG A 26 -5.30 -1.48 22.70
CA ARG A 26 -5.37 -1.45 24.17
C ARG A 26 -4.32 -2.30 24.90
N GLY A 27 -3.41 -2.98 24.19
CA GLY A 27 -2.61 -4.08 24.76
C GLY A 27 -1.13 -3.85 25.07
N LEU A 28 -0.54 -2.68 24.76
CA LEU A 28 0.89 -2.42 25.03
C LEU A 28 1.05 -1.68 26.39
N PRO A 29 1.64 -2.31 27.44
CA PRO A 29 1.79 -1.67 28.74
C PRO A 29 2.79 -0.50 28.76
N ALA A 30 3.55 -0.31 27.67
CA ALA A 30 4.57 0.74 27.55
C ALA A 30 4.02 2.11 27.13
N LEU A 31 2.74 2.22 26.74
CA LEU A 31 2.16 3.46 26.19
C LEU A 31 1.29 4.25 27.20
N ARG A 32 1.20 3.81 28.46
CA ARG A 32 0.24 4.36 29.43
C ARG A 32 0.81 5.36 30.44
N GLN A 33 2.06 5.82 30.26
CA GLN A 33 2.72 6.74 31.20
C GLN A 33 3.46 7.91 30.52
N LEU A 34 2.82 8.54 29.52
CA LEU A 34 3.16 9.91 29.11
C LEU A 34 1.89 10.76 29.08
N SER A 35 1.16 10.77 30.19
CA SER A 35 0.17 11.81 30.48
C SER A 35 0.89 13.05 30.99
N SER A 36 1.44 13.83 30.06
CA SER A 36 1.38 15.28 30.16
C SER A 36 0.81 15.73 28.82
N GLU A 37 -0.23 16.55 28.81
CA GLU A 37 -0.61 17.33 27.63
C GLU A 37 0.64 18.12 27.20
N SER A 38 1.47 17.52 26.35
CA SER A 38 2.56 18.22 25.70
C SER A 38 1.87 19.27 24.84
N SER A 39 2.06 20.55 25.17
CA SER A 39 1.45 21.66 24.44
C SER A 39 1.71 21.48 22.95
N ARG A 40 0.69 21.05 22.22
CA ARG A 40 0.73 20.91 20.75
C ARG A 40 0.90 22.32 20.20
N PRO A 41 2.07 22.69 19.66
CA PRO A 41 2.32 24.06 19.27
C PRO A 41 1.41 24.43 18.11
N GLU A 42 0.88 25.64 18.08
CA GLU A 42 0.12 26.09 16.91
C GLU A 42 1.03 26.15 15.66
N PRO A 43 0.50 25.89 14.45
CA PRO A 43 1.31 25.89 13.23
C PRO A 43 2.12 27.18 13.01
N GLN A 44 1.62 28.33 13.48
CA GLN A 44 2.27 29.63 13.32
C GLN A 44 3.52 29.79 14.20
N VAL A 45 3.68 28.97 15.24
CA VAL A 45 4.86 28.98 16.13
C VAL A 45 5.80 27.80 15.87
N ALA A 46 5.51 27.00 14.83
CA ALA A 46 6.36 25.89 14.43
C ALA A 46 7.70 26.41 13.87
N SER A 47 8.80 25.80 14.31
CA SER A 47 10.15 26.13 13.84
C SER A 47 10.39 25.75 12.38
N ASN A 48 9.75 24.67 11.91
CA ASN A 48 9.73 24.22 10.53
C ASN A 48 8.54 23.26 10.28
N LEU A 49 8.32 22.88 9.02
CA LEU A 49 7.23 21.99 8.60
C LEU A 49 7.35 20.55 9.13
N LEU A 50 8.52 20.14 9.63
CA LEU A 50 8.76 18.79 10.17
C LEU A 50 8.43 18.68 11.66
N GLN A 51 8.12 19.80 12.32
CA GLN A 51 7.75 19.81 13.73
C GLN A 51 6.42 19.06 13.93
N ILE A 52 6.54 17.91 14.60
CA ILE A 52 5.45 16.99 14.91
C ILE A 52 4.51 17.61 15.95
N GLY A 53 3.22 17.27 15.88
CA GLY A 53 2.22 17.74 16.84
C GLY A 53 1.62 19.12 16.54
N THR A 54 2.00 19.78 15.44
CA THR A 54 1.55 21.15 15.14
C THR A 54 0.17 21.23 14.49
N ARG A 55 -0.27 20.17 13.81
CA ARG A 55 -1.52 20.16 13.03
C ARG A 55 -2.62 19.43 13.78
N ARG A 56 -3.72 20.15 14.05
CA ARG A 56 -4.85 19.67 14.86
C ARG A 56 -5.67 18.53 14.24
N ILE A 57 -5.49 18.23 12.96
CA ILE A 57 -6.11 17.05 12.32
C ILE A 57 -5.47 15.73 12.77
N PHE A 58 -4.25 15.80 13.33
CA PHE A 58 -3.50 14.65 13.81
C PHE A 58 -3.50 14.61 15.34
N GLU A 59 -3.56 13.39 15.86
CA GLU A 59 -3.51 13.05 17.28
C GLU A 59 -2.14 12.45 17.65
N HIS A 60 -1.95 12.11 18.92
CA HIS A 60 -0.66 11.61 19.42
C HIS A 60 -0.22 10.31 18.72
N GLU A 61 -1.15 9.43 18.40
CA GLU A 61 -0.89 8.18 17.69
C GLU A 61 -0.36 8.42 16.27
N HIS A 62 -0.85 9.47 15.60
CA HIS A 62 -0.35 9.88 14.29
C HIS A 62 1.06 10.46 14.38
N ASP A 63 1.37 11.16 15.48
CA ASP A 63 2.72 11.67 15.74
C ASP A 63 3.72 10.53 15.96
N GLN A 64 3.33 9.49 16.71
CA GLN A 64 4.14 8.28 16.88
C GLN A 64 4.35 7.55 15.56
N TYR A 65 3.29 7.42 14.75
CA TYR A 65 3.37 6.83 13.42
C TYR A 65 4.26 7.65 12.48
N ARG A 66 4.22 8.99 12.59
CA ARG A 66 5.11 9.88 11.85
C ARG A 66 6.58 9.64 12.16
N GLU A 67 6.91 9.49 13.43
CA GLU A 67 8.28 9.14 13.83
C GLU A 67 8.70 7.76 13.31
N LEU A 68 7.79 6.79 13.27
CA LEU A 68 8.05 5.48 12.67
C LEU A 68 8.39 5.62 11.17
N CYS A 69 7.51 6.26 10.38
CA CYS A 69 7.75 6.52 8.97
C CYS A 69 9.08 7.25 8.73
N ARG A 70 9.33 8.32 9.49
CA ARG A 70 10.57 9.10 9.37
C ARG A 70 11.82 8.25 9.57
N ARG A 71 11.84 7.44 10.65
CA ARG A 71 12.97 6.54 10.93
C ARG A 71 13.16 5.50 9.83
N PHE A 72 12.07 4.99 9.25
CA PHE A 72 12.15 4.07 8.12
C PHE A 72 12.85 4.74 6.93
N TYR A 73 12.39 5.93 6.52
CA TYR A 73 13.00 6.65 5.40
C TYR A 73 14.48 6.99 5.66
N GLU A 74 14.80 7.54 6.83
CA GLU A 74 16.17 7.92 7.21
C GLU A 74 17.14 6.73 7.19
N LYS A 75 16.70 5.54 7.59
CA LYS A 75 17.57 4.37 7.76
C LYS A 75 17.57 3.42 6.56
N LYS A 76 16.42 3.27 5.90
CA LYS A 76 16.18 2.21 4.91
C LYS A 76 16.04 2.74 3.49
N VAL A 77 15.77 4.03 3.30
CA VAL A 77 15.52 4.60 1.97
C VAL A 77 16.61 5.60 1.59
N VAL A 78 16.74 6.70 2.34
CA VAL A 78 17.62 7.84 1.99
C VAL A 78 19.07 7.43 1.70
N PRO A 79 19.71 6.53 2.47
CA PRO A 79 21.10 6.14 2.21
C PRO A 79 21.32 5.41 0.88
N PHE A 80 20.28 4.79 0.32
CA PHE A 80 20.35 3.90 -0.84
C PHE A 80 19.65 4.48 -2.07
N HIS A 81 18.78 5.48 -1.90
CA HIS A 81 17.91 6.02 -2.94
C HIS A 81 18.66 6.46 -4.20
N LYS A 82 19.82 7.13 -4.06
CA LYS A 82 20.65 7.52 -5.20
C LYS A 82 21.09 6.32 -6.05
N GLN A 83 21.49 5.21 -5.44
CA GLN A 83 21.89 4.01 -6.18
C GLN A 83 20.69 3.42 -6.93
N TRP A 84 19.51 3.42 -6.32
CA TRP A 84 18.29 2.93 -6.96
C TRP A 84 17.87 3.78 -8.16
N GLU A 85 18.14 5.08 -8.14
CA GLU A 85 17.95 5.96 -9.30
C GLU A 85 18.91 5.59 -10.44
N GLU A 86 20.17 5.31 -10.13
CA GLU A 86 21.17 4.84 -11.12
C GLU A 86 20.81 3.45 -11.68
N ASP A 87 20.30 2.55 -10.84
CA ASP A 87 19.87 1.19 -11.21
C ASP A 87 18.50 1.17 -11.92
N GLY A 88 17.74 2.27 -11.83
CA GLY A 88 16.38 2.39 -12.38
C GLY A 88 15.32 1.56 -11.65
N GLN A 89 15.60 1.05 -10.44
CA GLN A 89 14.65 0.23 -9.68
C GLN A 89 14.87 0.29 -8.16
N VAL A 90 13.76 0.14 -7.42
CA VAL A 90 13.78 -0.06 -5.95
C VAL A 90 13.81 -1.57 -5.65
N PRO A 91 14.64 -2.04 -4.70
CA PRO A 91 14.75 -3.45 -4.37
C PRO A 91 13.45 -4.00 -3.76
N ARG A 92 13.11 -5.26 -4.06
CA ARG A 92 11.92 -5.94 -3.53
C ARG A 92 11.99 -6.14 -2.02
N GLU A 93 13.19 -6.27 -1.48
CA GLU A 93 13.45 -6.41 -0.06
C GLU A 93 12.93 -5.20 0.71
N LEU A 94 13.01 -3.98 0.15
CA LEU A 94 12.47 -2.78 0.78
C LEU A 94 10.95 -2.87 0.98
N TRP A 95 10.22 -3.47 0.03
CA TRP A 95 8.77 -3.64 0.13
C TRP A 95 8.40 -4.58 1.28
N GLN A 96 9.13 -5.68 1.43
CA GLN A 96 8.93 -6.61 2.54
C GLN A 96 9.33 -5.99 3.89
N GLU A 97 10.40 -5.18 3.93
CA GLU A 97 10.75 -4.41 5.13
C GLU A 97 9.65 -3.41 5.50
N ALA A 98 9.11 -2.68 4.53
CA ALA A 98 8.00 -1.74 4.74
C ALA A 98 6.73 -2.47 5.24
N GLY A 99 6.41 -3.64 4.66
CA GLY A 99 5.30 -4.48 5.11
C GLY A 99 5.51 -5.00 6.54
N ALA A 100 6.72 -5.44 6.88
CA ALA A 100 7.07 -5.90 8.22
C ALA A 100 7.03 -4.78 9.29
N GLU A 101 7.33 -3.54 8.91
CA GLU A 101 7.17 -2.36 9.77
C GLU A 101 5.73 -1.82 9.79
N GLY A 102 4.83 -2.40 9.00
CA GLY A 102 3.42 -2.02 8.99
C GLY A 102 3.14 -0.70 8.26
N LEU A 103 3.97 -0.34 7.29
CA LEU A 103 3.86 0.90 6.51
C LEU A 103 3.03 0.73 5.23
N LEU A 104 2.78 -0.51 4.81
CA LEU A 104 1.97 -0.84 3.64
C LEU A 104 0.54 -1.13 4.04
N CYS A 105 -0.41 -0.70 3.19
CA CYS A 105 -1.82 -1.08 3.25
C CYS A 105 -2.47 -0.80 4.62
N VAL A 106 -2.09 0.28 5.28
CA VAL A 106 -2.53 0.61 6.65
C VAL A 106 -4.05 0.69 6.83
N THR A 107 -4.77 1.01 5.76
CA THR A 107 -6.24 1.10 5.73
C THR A 107 -6.95 -0.24 5.46
N VAL A 108 -6.21 -1.27 5.05
CA VAL A 108 -6.77 -2.60 4.80
C VAL A 108 -7.29 -3.21 6.11
N PRO A 109 -8.47 -3.85 6.12
CA PRO A 109 -9.02 -4.45 7.34
C PRO A 109 -8.09 -5.52 7.98
N PRO A 110 -8.09 -5.64 9.31
CA PRO A 110 -7.22 -6.59 10.02
C PRO A 110 -7.40 -8.05 9.63
N GLU A 111 -8.61 -8.47 9.24
CA GLU A 111 -8.88 -9.83 8.76
C GLU A 111 -8.11 -10.20 7.48
N PHE A 112 -7.62 -9.20 6.75
CA PHE A 112 -6.80 -9.37 5.56
C PHE A 112 -5.32 -8.99 5.77
N GLY A 113 -4.89 -8.78 7.02
CA GLY A 113 -3.50 -8.52 7.38
C GLY A 113 -3.10 -7.04 7.47
N GLY A 114 -4.02 -6.10 7.22
CA GLY A 114 -3.79 -4.67 7.42
C GLY A 114 -4.03 -4.23 8.88
N MET A 115 -4.08 -2.92 9.10
CA MET A 115 -4.30 -2.35 10.44
C MET A 115 -5.70 -1.74 10.65
N GLY A 116 -6.49 -1.60 9.59
CA GLY A 116 -7.81 -0.94 9.65
C GLY A 116 -7.75 0.51 10.10
N LEU A 117 -6.65 1.22 9.83
CA LEU A 117 -6.46 2.62 10.18
C LEU A 117 -7.14 3.54 9.17
N ASP A 118 -7.27 4.82 9.52
CA ASP A 118 -7.89 5.80 8.63
C ASP A 118 -6.87 6.49 7.69
N VAL A 119 -7.39 7.28 6.74
CA VAL A 119 -6.60 7.97 5.71
C VAL A 119 -5.56 8.95 6.27
N ARG A 120 -5.69 9.40 7.53
CA ARG A 120 -4.69 10.30 8.14
C ARG A 120 -3.36 9.58 8.35
N TYR A 121 -3.35 8.26 8.56
CA TYR A 121 -2.13 7.47 8.62
C TYR A 121 -1.46 7.35 7.24
N ALA A 122 -2.25 7.12 6.18
CA ALA A 122 -1.73 7.17 4.80
C ALA A 122 -1.13 8.55 4.48
N ALA A 123 -1.82 9.63 4.84
CA ALA A 123 -1.33 11.00 4.65
C ALA A 123 0.01 11.25 5.39
N VAL A 124 0.15 10.77 6.63
CA VAL A 124 1.42 10.85 7.37
C VAL A 124 2.53 10.12 6.61
N HIS A 125 2.26 8.93 6.07
CA HIS A 125 3.25 8.16 5.31
C HIS A 125 3.71 8.91 4.05
N TRP A 126 2.78 9.45 3.27
CA TRP A 126 3.09 10.23 2.06
C TRP A 126 3.91 11.49 2.35
N GLU A 127 3.59 12.17 3.44
CA GLU A 127 4.33 13.36 3.85
C GLU A 127 5.77 13.02 4.23
N GLU A 128 6.00 11.99 5.04
CA GLU A 128 7.36 11.62 5.43
C GLU A 128 8.17 11.10 4.24
N GLN A 129 7.54 10.43 3.27
CA GLN A 129 8.20 10.12 1.99
C GLN A 129 8.62 11.41 1.26
N SER A 130 7.70 12.37 1.15
CA SER A 130 7.95 13.65 0.46
C SER A 130 9.06 14.46 1.16
N TYR A 131 9.06 14.50 2.49
CA TYR A 131 10.07 15.17 3.29
C TYR A 131 11.45 14.51 3.20
N SER A 132 11.50 13.20 2.96
CA SER A 132 12.75 12.47 2.73
C SER A 132 13.35 12.73 1.34
N ASN A 133 12.60 13.36 0.42
CA ASN A 133 12.96 13.58 -0.97
C ASN A 133 13.32 12.28 -1.73
N ALA A 134 12.78 11.15 -1.30
CA ALA A 134 12.99 9.84 -1.91
C ALA A 134 11.71 9.35 -2.61
N THR A 135 11.56 9.73 -3.88
CA THR A 135 10.36 9.47 -4.70
C THR A 135 10.31 8.09 -5.35
N GLY A 136 11.39 7.29 -5.22
CA GLY A 136 11.52 5.99 -5.89
C GLY A 136 10.47 4.95 -5.46
N PRO A 137 10.26 4.70 -4.16
CA PRO A 137 9.28 3.70 -3.71
C PRO A 137 7.84 4.09 -4.05
N GLY A 138 7.14 3.30 -4.87
CA GLY A 138 5.75 3.54 -5.26
C GLY A 138 4.71 3.06 -4.25
N PHE A 139 4.96 3.23 -2.95
CA PHE A 139 4.10 2.70 -1.87
C PHE A 139 2.68 3.24 -1.91
N ALA A 140 2.49 4.55 -2.14
CA ALA A 140 1.17 5.16 -2.17
C ALA A 140 0.25 4.56 -3.25
N MET A 141 0.81 4.31 -4.44
CA MET A 141 0.08 3.68 -5.53
C MET A 141 -0.38 2.26 -5.11
N HIS A 142 0.51 1.52 -4.45
CA HIS A 142 0.20 0.16 -3.99
C HIS A 142 -0.86 0.18 -2.87
N SER A 143 -0.61 0.94 -1.81
CA SER A 143 -1.33 0.85 -0.53
C SER A 143 -2.63 1.63 -0.53
N ASP A 144 -2.68 2.74 -1.27
CA ASP A 144 -3.76 3.72 -1.15
C ASP A 144 -4.53 3.91 -2.45
N ILE A 145 -4.12 3.23 -3.53
CA ILE A 145 -4.88 3.14 -4.78
C ILE A 145 -5.28 1.68 -5.03
N VAL A 146 -4.32 0.77 -5.20
CA VAL A 146 -4.61 -0.63 -5.59
C VAL A 146 -5.33 -1.41 -4.49
N ALA A 147 -4.82 -1.41 -3.26
CA ALA A 147 -5.45 -2.18 -2.18
C ALA A 147 -6.91 -1.74 -1.91
N PRO A 148 -7.26 -0.44 -1.90
CA PRO A 148 -8.65 0.00 -1.79
C PRO A 148 -9.58 -0.50 -2.90
N TYR A 149 -9.11 -0.59 -4.16
CA TYR A 149 -9.93 -1.18 -5.23
C TYR A 149 -10.33 -2.62 -4.91
N ILE A 150 -9.40 -3.43 -4.40
CA ILE A 150 -9.64 -4.83 -4.03
C ILE A 150 -10.54 -4.91 -2.78
N VAL A 151 -10.29 -4.09 -1.77
CA VAL A 151 -11.11 -4.02 -0.55
C VAL A 151 -12.57 -3.69 -0.88
N HIS A 152 -12.81 -2.72 -1.77
CA HIS A 152 -14.17 -2.24 -2.06
C HIS A 152 -14.90 -3.04 -3.13
N ASN A 153 -14.19 -3.53 -4.16
CA ASN A 153 -14.83 -4.12 -5.34
C ASN A 153 -14.52 -5.61 -5.52
N GLY A 154 -13.55 -6.15 -4.78
CA GLY A 154 -13.19 -7.56 -4.88
C GLY A 154 -14.24 -8.48 -4.26
N THR A 155 -14.32 -9.71 -4.77
CA THR A 155 -15.03 -10.79 -4.07
C THR A 155 -14.25 -11.19 -2.81
N GLN A 156 -14.87 -11.99 -1.93
CA GLN A 156 -14.19 -12.47 -0.74
C GLN A 156 -12.92 -13.27 -1.09
N GLU A 157 -13.00 -14.12 -2.11
CA GLU A 157 -11.89 -14.94 -2.60
C GLU A 157 -10.75 -14.06 -3.14
N GLN A 158 -11.06 -12.97 -3.85
CA GLN A 158 -10.06 -12.02 -4.34
C GLN A 158 -9.37 -11.28 -3.19
N LYS A 159 -10.14 -10.86 -2.18
CA LYS A 159 -9.59 -10.19 -0.99
C LYS A 159 -8.62 -11.11 -0.24
N GLU A 160 -9.03 -12.35 0.02
CA GLU A 160 -8.21 -13.36 0.70
C GLU A 160 -6.96 -13.73 -0.11
N ARG A 161 -7.05 -13.76 -1.45
CA ARG A 161 -5.93 -14.10 -2.33
C ARG A 161 -4.86 -13.00 -2.42
N TYR A 162 -5.25 -11.73 -2.40
CA TYR A 162 -4.33 -10.63 -2.72
C TYR A 162 -3.95 -9.77 -1.51
N LEU A 163 -4.90 -9.40 -0.65
CA LEU A 163 -4.66 -8.38 0.38
C LEU A 163 -3.57 -8.78 1.40
N PRO A 164 -3.49 -10.04 1.89
CA PRO A 164 -2.42 -10.42 2.82
C PRO A 164 -1.01 -10.27 2.20
N ASP A 165 -0.86 -10.66 0.94
CA ASP A 165 0.42 -10.55 0.23
C ASP A 165 0.80 -9.10 -0.09
N LEU A 166 -0.20 -8.24 -0.34
CA LEU A 166 0.01 -6.79 -0.49
C LEU A 166 0.45 -6.15 0.83
N CYS A 167 -0.23 -6.47 1.95
CA CYS A 167 0.13 -5.94 3.27
C CYS A 167 1.56 -6.31 3.71
N THR A 168 2.02 -7.52 3.34
CA THR A 168 3.38 -7.98 3.64
C THR A 168 4.43 -7.47 2.65
N GLY A 169 4.03 -6.85 1.54
CA GLY A 169 4.94 -6.42 0.47
C GLY A 169 5.53 -7.57 -0.36
N VAL A 170 5.03 -8.81 -0.17
CA VAL A 170 5.42 -9.97 -1.00
C VAL A 170 4.94 -9.77 -2.43
N LYS A 171 3.68 -9.35 -2.57
CA LYS A 171 3.13 -8.90 -3.85
C LYS A 171 3.14 -7.39 -3.93
N ILE A 172 3.36 -6.84 -5.11
CA ILE A 172 3.32 -5.42 -5.40
C ILE A 172 2.18 -5.15 -6.39
N GLY A 173 1.25 -4.26 -6.01
CA GLY A 173 0.17 -3.82 -6.87
C GLY A 173 0.61 -2.81 -7.93
N ALA A 174 -0.12 -2.77 -9.05
CA ALA A 174 -0.13 -1.68 -10.03
C ALA A 174 -1.54 -1.39 -10.56
N LEU A 175 -1.74 -0.19 -11.10
CA LEU A 175 -2.98 0.23 -11.75
C LEU A 175 -2.71 0.66 -13.19
N ALA A 176 -3.34 -0.01 -14.15
CA ALA A 176 -3.14 0.20 -15.57
C ALA A 176 -4.38 0.78 -16.26
N MET A 177 -4.50 2.11 -16.20
CA MET A 177 -5.56 2.86 -16.88
C MET A 177 -5.07 3.53 -18.17
N THR A 178 -3.98 4.31 -18.05
CA THR A 178 -3.45 5.19 -19.10
C THR A 178 -2.92 4.43 -20.31
N GLU A 179 -3.18 4.96 -21.50
CA GLU A 179 -2.71 4.46 -22.79
C GLU A 179 -1.92 5.55 -23.52
N PRO A 180 -1.07 5.20 -24.50
CA PRO A 180 -0.36 6.19 -25.33
C PRO A 180 -1.29 7.22 -25.98
N GLY A 181 -2.53 6.83 -26.29
CA GLY A 181 -3.54 7.72 -26.88
C GLY A 181 -4.62 8.21 -25.92
N ALA A 182 -4.58 7.85 -24.63
CA ALA A 182 -5.64 8.16 -23.67
C ALA A 182 -5.08 8.34 -22.24
N GLY A 183 -4.95 9.60 -21.81
CA GLY A 183 -4.56 10.00 -20.45
C GLY A 183 -5.74 10.60 -19.68
N SER A 184 -5.93 11.91 -19.81
CA SER A 184 -7.06 12.62 -19.17
C SER A 184 -8.42 12.12 -19.66
N ASP A 185 -8.53 11.75 -20.94
CA ASP A 185 -9.71 11.07 -21.48
C ASP A 185 -9.59 9.55 -21.31
N VAL A 186 -9.76 9.08 -20.08
CA VAL A 186 -9.76 7.63 -19.77
C VAL A 186 -10.87 6.91 -20.53
N ALA A 187 -12.00 7.58 -20.81
CA ALA A 187 -13.11 6.98 -21.54
C ALA A 187 -12.76 6.65 -23.00
N GLY A 188 -11.79 7.36 -23.58
CA GLY A 188 -11.24 7.13 -24.93
C GLY A 188 -10.26 5.96 -25.05
N MET A 189 -10.03 5.17 -23.99
CA MET A 189 -9.14 4.00 -24.03
C MET A 189 -9.59 2.98 -25.09
N ARG A 190 -8.61 2.30 -25.71
CA ARG A 190 -8.79 1.33 -26.80
C ARG A 190 -8.46 -0.10 -26.41
N THR A 191 -7.81 -0.33 -25.26
CA THR A 191 -7.61 -1.70 -24.75
C THR A 191 -8.96 -2.37 -24.58
N THR A 192 -9.13 -3.54 -25.18
CA THR A 192 -10.37 -4.33 -25.13
C THR A 192 -10.20 -5.54 -24.22
N ALA A 193 -11.31 -6.02 -23.69
CA ALA A 193 -11.43 -7.32 -23.04
C ALA A 193 -12.64 -8.03 -23.62
N VAL A 194 -12.41 -9.13 -24.35
CA VAL A 194 -13.47 -9.91 -24.99
C VAL A 194 -13.59 -11.24 -24.25
N ARG A 195 -14.82 -11.61 -23.88
CA ARG A 195 -15.10 -12.90 -23.23
C ARG A 195 -14.80 -14.04 -24.21
N ASP A 196 -14.07 -15.04 -23.74
CA ASP A 196 -13.80 -16.30 -24.44
C ASP A 196 -14.02 -17.47 -23.48
N GLY A 197 -15.19 -18.11 -23.59
CA GLY A 197 -15.64 -19.10 -22.62
C GLY A 197 -15.77 -18.53 -21.19
N ASP A 198 -15.02 -19.13 -20.27
CA ASP A 198 -14.98 -18.73 -18.86
C ASP A 198 -13.94 -17.62 -18.59
N ASP A 199 -13.13 -17.25 -19.60
CA ASP A 199 -12.04 -16.29 -19.50
C ASP A 199 -12.31 -14.99 -20.29
N PHE A 200 -11.36 -14.05 -20.20
CA PHE A 200 -11.33 -12.82 -21.00
C PHE A 200 -9.97 -12.68 -21.68
N ILE A 201 -9.98 -12.36 -22.97
CA ILE A 201 -8.78 -11.99 -23.72
C ILE A 201 -8.64 -10.48 -23.73
N LEU A 202 -7.60 -9.98 -23.08
CA LEU A 202 -7.25 -8.56 -23.05
C LEU A 202 -6.28 -8.23 -24.19
N ASN A 203 -6.60 -7.22 -25.01
CA ASN A 203 -5.74 -6.76 -26.11
C ASN A 203 -5.59 -5.24 -26.08
N GLY A 204 -4.36 -4.76 -26.04
CA GLY A 204 -4.06 -3.32 -26.05
C GLY A 204 -2.68 -3.01 -25.49
N SER A 205 -2.49 -1.76 -25.10
CA SER A 205 -1.23 -1.27 -24.53
C SER A 205 -1.49 -0.23 -23.47
N LYS A 206 -0.82 -0.34 -22.33
CA LYS A 206 -0.85 0.62 -21.23
C LYS A 206 0.51 1.30 -21.10
N THR A 207 0.54 2.53 -20.60
CA THR A 207 1.78 3.31 -20.46
C THR A 207 1.79 4.14 -19.19
N PHE A 208 2.99 4.48 -18.70
CA PHE A 208 3.22 5.23 -17.45
C PHE A 208 2.65 4.53 -16.20
N ILE A 209 2.81 3.21 -16.14
CA ILE A 209 2.29 2.39 -15.05
C ILE A 209 3.30 2.39 -13.90
N THR A 210 3.02 3.18 -12.86
CA THR A 210 3.76 3.13 -11.59
C THR A 210 3.74 1.71 -11.05
N ASN A 211 4.92 1.24 -10.58
CA ASN A 211 5.21 -0.14 -10.20
C ASN A 211 5.11 -1.19 -11.31
N GLY A 212 4.83 -0.83 -12.57
CA GLY A 212 4.57 -1.80 -13.64
C GLY A 212 5.73 -2.78 -13.90
N TRP A 213 6.97 -2.38 -13.61
CA TRP A 213 8.13 -3.29 -13.68
C TRP A 213 8.19 -4.30 -12.52
N LEU A 214 7.75 -3.90 -11.33
CA LEU A 214 7.86 -4.69 -10.10
C LEU A 214 6.58 -5.45 -9.73
N SER A 215 5.46 -5.14 -10.38
CA SER A 215 4.13 -5.59 -9.96
C SER A 215 3.93 -7.10 -10.15
N ASP A 216 3.23 -7.70 -9.20
CA ASP A 216 2.73 -9.08 -9.26
C ASP A 216 1.21 -9.13 -9.49
N VAL A 217 0.51 -8.02 -9.28
CA VAL A 217 -0.92 -7.91 -9.56
C VAL A 217 -1.23 -6.53 -10.10
N VAL A 218 -1.91 -6.50 -11.23
CA VAL A 218 -2.25 -5.27 -11.94
C VAL A 218 -3.76 -5.18 -12.10
N ILE A 219 -4.34 -4.06 -11.67
CA ILE A 219 -5.70 -3.70 -12.01
C ILE A 219 -5.69 -3.09 -13.41
N VAL A 220 -6.18 -3.80 -14.41
CA VAL A 220 -6.21 -3.34 -15.80
C VAL A 220 -7.62 -2.84 -16.16
N CYS A 221 -7.70 -1.59 -16.64
CA CYS A 221 -8.93 -1.09 -17.25
C CYS A 221 -8.99 -1.46 -18.73
N ALA A 222 -10.08 -2.09 -19.14
CA ALA A 222 -10.32 -2.44 -20.53
C ALA A 222 -11.79 -2.27 -20.92
N LYS A 223 -12.04 -2.02 -22.21
CA LYS A 223 -13.38 -1.95 -22.79
C LYS A 223 -13.95 -3.35 -22.99
N THR A 224 -15.05 -3.64 -22.30
CA THR A 224 -15.90 -4.81 -22.56
C THR A 224 -17.06 -4.48 -23.48
N ASP A 225 -17.49 -3.20 -23.53
CA ASP A 225 -18.52 -2.70 -24.44
C ASP A 225 -18.13 -1.32 -25.00
N PRO A 226 -17.53 -1.26 -26.21
CA PRO A 226 -17.12 0.00 -26.82
C PRO A 226 -18.27 1.00 -27.07
N THR A 227 -19.51 0.51 -27.19
CA THR A 227 -20.68 1.34 -27.52
C THR A 227 -21.18 2.17 -26.34
N LYS A 228 -20.77 1.83 -25.12
CA LYS A 228 -21.26 2.48 -23.88
C LYS A 228 -20.33 3.57 -23.33
N GLY A 229 -19.32 3.97 -24.09
CA GLY A 229 -18.36 4.99 -23.63
C GLY A 229 -17.75 4.60 -22.29
N ALA A 230 -17.74 5.50 -21.30
CA ALA A 230 -17.20 5.23 -19.97
C ALA A 230 -17.87 4.04 -19.24
N LYS A 231 -19.17 3.82 -19.47
CA LYS A 231 -19.93 2.71 -18.83
C LYS A 231 -19.60 1.33 -19.39
N GLY A 232 -18.82 1.28 -20.47
CA GLY A 232 -18.35 0.03 -21.08
C GLY A 232 -16.96 -0.40 -20.64
N ILE A 233 -16.41 0.23 -19.59
CA ILE A 233 -15.10 -0.11 -19.02
C ILE A 233 -15.29 -1.09 -17.87
N THR A 234 -14.42 -2.10 -17.81
CA THR A 234 -14.35 -3.08 -16.73
C THR A 234 -12.93 -3.10 -16.17
N LEU A 235 -12.84 -3.30 -14.85
CA LEU A 235 -11.59 -3.47 -14.12
C LEU A 235 -11.30 -4.98 -14.00
N PHE A 236 -10.09 -5.39 -14.38
CA PHE A 236 -9.63 -6.78 -14.30
C PHE A 236 -8.45 -6.87 -13.35
N LEU A 237 -8.42 -7.88 -12.48
CA LEU A 237 -7.20 -8.27 -11.78
C LEU A 237 -6.42 -9.21 -12.68
N VAL A 238 -5.18 -8.86 -13.00
CA VAL A 238 -4.25 -9.65 -13.83
C VAL A 238 -3.00 -9.91 -13.00
N ASP A 239 -2.60 -11.17 -12.88
CA ASP A 239 -1.41 -11.65 -12.16
C ASP A 239 -0.55 -12.60 -13.00
#